data_AF-A7UVG8-F1
#
_entry.id   AF-A7UVG8-F1
#
_cell.length_a   1.000
_cell.length_b   1.000
_cell.length_c   1.000
_cell.angle_alpha   90.00
_cell.angle_beta   90.00
_cell.angle_gamma   90.00
#
_symmetry.space_group_name_H-M   'P 1'
#
loop_
_entity.id
_entity.type
_entity.pdbx_description
1 polymer ?
#
loop_
_entity_poly.entity_id
_entity_poly.type
_entity_poly.pdbx_seq_one_letter_code
_entity_poly.pdbx_strand_id
1 'polypeptide(L)'
;MNTKRKPFTKPNEAASSSGPKKFRGGDDEEEEFESYFEAELANLDDDADTARIGLGPESENTCAKWSRPAPAPLDPARDALVFQQIDIDNYIGQPMAGMPGAQVGPVPVMRMFGVTMEGNSVCAHVHGFLPYL
;
A
#
# COMPACT_ATOMS: atom_id res chain seq x y z
N MET A 1 -40.26 30.99 -28.58
CA MET A 1 -40.58 31.22 -27.15
C MET A 1 -39.40 30.65 -26.35
N ASN A 2 -38.27 31.35 -26.19
CA ASN A 2 -37.96 32.40 -25.19
C ASN A 2 -38.61 32.09 -23.84
N THR A 3 -37.88 31.70 -22.78
CA THR A 3 -37.04 32.54 -21.89
C THR A 3 -36.56 31.65 -20.72
N LYS A 4 -35.56 31.90 -19.88
CA LYS A 4 -34.38 32.78 -19.76
C LYS A 4 -33.59 32.19 -18.57
N ARG A 5 -32.30 31.89 -18.74
CA ARG A 5 -31.38 31.59 -17.63
C ARG A 5 -31.15 32.88 -16.82
N LYS A 6 -31.22 32.81 -15.49
CA LYS A 6 -30.97 33.95 -14.58
C LYS A 6 -29.47 34.30 -14.60
N PRO A 7 -29.07 35.58 -14.74
CA PRO A 7 -27.66 35.97 -14.67
C PRO A 7 -27.17 36.14 -13.22
N PHE A 8 -25.92 35.74 -12.99
CA PHE A 8 -25.14 35.97 -11.77
C PHE A 8 -24.85 37.47 -11.60
N THR A 9 -25.16 38.02 -10.43
CA THR A 9 -24.86 39.40 -10.03
C THR A 9 -23.44 39.47 -9.48
N LYS A 10 -22.59 40.34 -10.04
CA LYS A 10 -21.27 40.67 -9.48
C LYS A 10 -21.43 41.70 -8.34
N PRO A 11 -20.74 41.56 -7.21
CA PRO A 11 -20.66 42.65 -6.23
C PRO A 11 -19.74 43.76 -6.72
N ASN A 12 -20.19 44.97 -6.46
CA ASN A 12 -19.68 46.26 -6.94
C ASN A 12 -18.41 46.69 -6.19
N GLU A 13 -17.50 47.31 -6.93
CA GLU A 13 -16.32 48.00 -6.43
C GLU A 13 -16.69 49.42 -5.95
N ALA A 14 -15.81 49.99 -5.10
CA ALA A 14 -15.75 51.36 -4.58
C ALA A 14 -16.61 51.71 -3.34
N ALA A 15 -15.92 51.95 -2.22
CA ALA A 15 -15.68 53.32 -1.75
C ALA A 15 -14.78 53.34 -0.50
N SER A 16 -13.73 54.14 -0.57
CA SER A 16 -12.82 54.53 0.50
C SER A 16 -13.50 55.41 1.55
N SER A 17 -13.20 55.19 2.84
CA SER A 17 -13.25 56.27 3.84
C SER A 17 -12.25 56.03 4.97
N SER A 18 -11.39 57.03 5.14
CA SER A 18 -10.30 57.22 6.09
C SER A 18 -10.70 57.27 7.58
N GLY A 19 -9.94 56.59 8.44
CA GLY A 19 -9.91 56.76 9.89
C GLY A 19 -8.53 56.36 10.47
N PRO A 20 -8.06 56.93 11.60
CA PRO A 20 -6.65 57.23 11.83
C PRO A 20 -5.80 56.04 12.28
N LYS A 21 -4.55 56.01 11.79
CA LYS A 21 -3.50 55.06 12.16
C LYS A 21 -3.20 55.14 13.67
N LYS A 22 -3.43 54.04 14.39
CA LYS A 22 -2.71 53.75 15.63
C LYS A 22 -1.60 52.76 15.33
N PHE A 23 -0.37 53.26 15.36
CA PHE A 23 0.82 52.44 15.48
C PHE A 23 0.79 51.79 16.87
N ARG A 24 0.67 50.47 16.91
CA ARG A 24 1.04 49.64 18.04
C ARG A 24 2.10 48.69 17.54
N GLY A 25 3.35 49.03 17.82
CA GLY A 25 4.40 48.01 17.91
C GLY A 25 4.10 47.11 19.10
N GLY A 26 4.39 45.83 18.93
CA GLY A 26 4.17 44.79 19.93
C GLY A 26 3.84 43.51 19.20
N ASP A 27 4.89 42.73 18.95
CA ASP A 27 4.95 41.32 19.34
C ASP A 27 3.61 40.58 19.25
N ASP A 28 3.33 39.99 18.09
CA ASP A 28 2.32 38.94 17.94
C ASP A 28 2.96 37.91 17.03
N GLU A 29 3.65 36.99 17.71
CA GLU A 29 3.71 35.56 17.45
C GLU A 29 3.67 35.16 15.98
N GLU A 30 4.74 34.49 15.51
CA GLU A 30 4.70 33.66 14.31
C GLU A 30 3.49 32.72 14.42
N GLU A 31 2.32 33.18 13.98
CA GLU A 31 1.11 32.39 13.90
C GLU A 31 1.39 31.42 12.77
N GLU A 32 2.00 30.31 13.18
CA GLU A 32 2.29 29.10 12.43
C GLU A 32 0.99 28.72 11.74
N PHE A 33 0.78 29.28 10.55
CA PHE A 33 -0.35 28.97 9.71
C PHE A 33 -0.04 27.60 9.13
N GLU A 34 -0.16 26.59 9.99
CA GLU A 34 -0.22 25.17 9.65
C GLU A 34 -0.99 25.09 8.34
N SER A 35 -0.26 24.79 7.27
CA SER A 35 -0.86 24.89 5.95
C SER A 35 -2.05 23.94 5.93
N TYR A 36 -3.14 24.27 5.24
CA TYR A 36 -4.30 23.36 5.17
C TYR A 36 -3.91 21.92 4.82
N PHE A 37 -2.85 21.75 4.02
CA PHE A 37 -2.24 20.46 3.71
C PHE A 37 -1.55 19.78 4.91
N GLU A 38 -0.84 20.53 5.75
CA GLU A 38 -0.18 20.05 6.97
C GLU A 38 -1.19 19.60 8.02
N ALA A 39 -2.24 20.40 8.22
CA ALA A 39 -3.37 20.03 9.06
C ALA A 39 -4.11 18.79 8.53
N GLU A 40 -4.29 18.65 7.20
CA GLU A 40 -4.86 17.45 6.59
C GLU A 40 -3.94 16.23 6.74
N LEU A 41 -2.62 16.43 6.67
CA LEU A 41 -1.62 15.38 6.88
C LEU A 41 -1.61 14.87 8.33
N ALA A 42 -1.67 15.78 9.31
CA ALA A 42 -1.71 15.45 10.73
C ALA A 42 -2.93 14.57 11.07
N ASN A 43 -4.09 14.84 10.47
CA ASN A 43 -5.30 14.03 10.66
C ASN A 43 -5.20 12.64 10.00
N LEU A 44 -4.41 12.47 8.93
CA LEU A 44 -4.20 11.16 8.28
C LEU A 44 -3.27 10.24 9.08
N ASP A 45 -2.33 10.80 9.85
CA ASP A 45 -1.42 10.03 10.71
C ASP A 45 -2.15 9.43 11.93
N ASP A 46 -3.12 10.14 12.50
CA ASP A 46 -3.97 9.64 13.59
C ASP A 46 -4.83 8.42 13.15
N ASP A 47 -5.33 8.42 11.91
CA ASP A 47 -6.03 7.26 11.32
C ASP A 47 -5.09 6.08 11.06
N ALA A 48 -3.80 6.32 10.81
CA ALA A 48 -2.82 5.28 10.59
C ALA A 48 -2.48 4.53 11.89
N ASP A 49 -2.44 5.23 13.03
CA ASP A 49 -2.13 4.64 14.34
C ASP A 49 -3.21 3.68 14.85
N THR A 50 -4.48 3.91 14.52
CA THR A 50 -5.57 2.97 14.85
C THR A 50 -5.51 1.66 14.07
N ALA A 51 -4.82 1.62 12.93
CA ALA A 51 -4.67 0.45 12.07
C ALA A 51 -3.32 -0.28 12.23
N ARG A 52 -2.44 0.19 13.13
CA ARG A 52 -1.14 -0.45 13.39
C ARG A 52 -1.31 -1.73 14.20
N ILE A 53 -0.82 -2.85 13.65
CA ILE A 53 -0.85 -4.16 14.31
C ILE A 53 0.42 -4.39 15.13
N GLY A 54 1.53 -3.72 14.78
CA GLY A 54 2.78 -3.80 15.54
C GLY A 54 3.92 -2.99 14.91
N LEU A 55 5.05 -2.95 15.62
CA LEU A 55 6.33 -2.47 15.10
C LEU A 55 7.12 -3.71 14.69
N GLY A 56 7.11 -4.02 13.39
CA GLY A 56 7.75 -5.20 12.84
C GLY A 56 8.74 -4.85 11.72
N PRO A 57 9.71 -5.72 11.40
CA PRO A 57 10.54 -5.58 10.21
C PRO A 57 9.67 -5.51 8.94
N GLU A 58 10.24 -5.06 7.83
CA GLU A 58 9.56 -4.90 6.52
C GLU A 58 8.86 -6.16 5.98
N SER A 59 9.14 -7.33 6.56
CA SER A 59 8.56 -8.63 6.22
C SER A 59 7.23 -8.93 6.93
N GLU A 60 6.83 -8.12 7.90
CA GLU A 60 5.62 -8.35 8.71
C GLU A 60 4.50 -7.39 8.32
N ASN A 61 3.27 -7.89 8.45
CA ASN A 61 2.05 -7.11 8.25
C ASN A 61 1.88 -6.10 9.40
N THR A 62 2.41 -4.90 9.22
CA THR A 62 2.42 -3.84 10.27
C THR A 62 1.16 -2.98 10.29
N CYS A 63 0.34 -3.01 9.23
CA CYS A 63 -0.87 -2.22 9.11
C CYS A 63 -2.07 -3.06 8.66
N ALA A 64 -3.10 -3.16 9.50
CA ALA A 64 -4.33 -3.91 9.21
C ALA A 64 -5.03 -3.42 7.94
N LYS A 65 -5.02 -2.11 7.70
CA LYS A 65 -5.69 -1.48 6.56
C LYS A 65 -5.10 -1.92 5.21
N TRP A 66 -3.80 -2.19 5.16
CA TRP A 66 -3.06 -2.55 3.94
C TRP A 66 -2.63 -4.01 3.89
N SER A 67 -2.88 -4.76 4.96
CA SER A 67 -2.56 -6.18 5.03
C SER A 67 -3.50 -6.97 4.14
N ARG A 68 -2.97 -8.04 3.54
CA ARG A 68 -3.79 -9.02 2.86
C ARG A 68 -4.68 -9.76 3.88
N PRO A 69 -5.85 -10.25 3.46
CA PRO A 69 -6.65 -11.14 4.29
C PRO A 69 -5.85 -12.36 4.76
N ALA A 70 -6.22 -12.93 5.91
CA ALA A 70 -5.66 -14.19 6.34
C ALA A 70 -6.13 -15.32 5.39
N PRO A 71 -5.23 -16.23 4.99
CA PRO A 71 -5.61 -17.35 4.14
C PRO A 71 -6.56 -18.30 4.89
N ALA A 72 -7.50 -18.90 4.15
CA ALA A 72 -8.31 -19.99 4.69
C ALA A 72 -7.41 -21.20 5.05
N PRO A 73 -7.79 -22.02 6.03
CA PRO A 73 -7.10 -23.28 6.30
C PRO A 73 -7.05 -24.15 5.05
N LEU A 74 -5.87 -24.64 4.70
CA LEU A 74 -5.62 -25.49 3.53
C LEU A 74 -5.14 -26.86 4.01
N ASP A 75 -5.80 -27.94 3.58
CA ASP A 75 -5.33 -29.32 3.75
C ASP A 75 -4.59 -29.78 2.48
N PRO A 76 -3.26 -29.96 2.51
CA PRO A 76 -2.48 -30.36 1.34
C PRO A 76 -2.87 -31.71 0.74
N ALA A 77 -3.54 -32.59 1.50
CA ALA A 77 -3.96 -33.90 1.03
C ALA A 77 -5.30 -33.88 0.27
N ARG A 78 -6.08 -32.81 0.40
CA ARG A 78 -7.46 -32.73 -0.10
C ARG A 78 -7.70 -31.54 -1.02
N ASP A 79 -7.08 -30.42 -0.70
CA ASP A 79 -7.36 -29.14 -1.33
C ASP A 79 -6.35 -28.82 -2.44
N ALA A 80 -6.84 -28.29 -3.55
CA ALA A 80 -6.00 -27.78 -4.62
C ALA A 80 -5.58 -26.34 -4.32
N LEU A 81 -4.29 -26.05 -4.41
CA LEU A 81 -3.78 -24.68 -4.38
C LEU A 81 -3.78 -24.09 -5.79
N VAL A 82 -4.74 -23.20 -6.08
CA VAL A 82 -4.88 -22.54 -7.39
C VAL A 82 -4.52 -21.06 -7.24
N PHE A 83 -3.56 -20.60 -8.04
CA PHE A 83 -3.12 -19.21 -8.02
C PHE A 83 -2.62 -18.77 -9.40
N GLN A 84 -2.69 -17.46 -9.66
CA GLN A 84 -2.11 -16.85 -10.84
C GLN A 84 -0.65 -16.53 -10.58
N GLN A 85 0.24 -17.12 -11.38
CA GLN A 85 1.68 -16.83 -11.35
C GLN A 85 1.95 -15.41 -11.89
N ILE A 86 2.86 -14.70 -11.23
CA ILE A 86 3.27 -13.32 -11.54
C ILE A 86 4.76 -13.28 -11.92
N ASP A 87 5.62 -13.89 -11.09
CA ASP A 87 7.06 -13.90 -11.32
C ASP A 87 7.69 -15.27 -11.03
N ILE A 88 8.86 -15.54 -11.59
CA ILE A 88 9.62 -16.77 -11.40
C ILE A 88 11.10 -16.43 -11.22
N ASP A 89 11.71 -16.98 -10.16
CA ASP A 89 13.15 -16.97 -10.00
C ASP A 89 13.69 -18.38 -9.74
N ASN A 90 15.00 -18.50 -9.57
CA ASN A 90 15.62 -19.72 -9.06
C ASN A 90 16.72 -19.42 -8.05
N TYR A 91 16.98 -20.38 -7.18
CA TYR A 91 18.16 -20.40 -6.33
C TYR A 91 18.76 -21.80 -6.28
N ILE A 92 20.01 -21.89 -5.84
CA ILE A 92 20.70 -23.15 -5.66
C ILE A 92 20.39 -23.70 -4.26
N GLY A 93 19.83 -24.90 -4.22
CA GLY A 93 19.42 -25.58 -2.99
C GLY A 93 19.86 -27.04 -2.93
N GLN A 94 19.34 -27.74 -1.93
CA GLN A 94 19.48 -29.19 -1.79
C GLN A 94 18.33 -29.90 -2.50
N PRO A 95 18.54 -31.12 -3.01
CA PRO A 95 17.49 -31.90 -3.62
C PRO A 95 16.43 -32.31 -2.60
N MET A 96 15.16 -32.29 -3.03
CA MET A 96 14.03 -32.72 -2.23
C MET A 96 13.82 -34.23 -2.41
N ALA A 97 13.77 -34.96 -1.30
CA ALA A 97 13.61 -36.42 -1.31
C ALA A 97 12.31 -36.82 -2.03
N GLY A 98 12.41 -37.85 -2.88
CA GLY A 98 11.25 -38.38 -3.63
C GLY A 98 10.87 -37.57 -4.87
N MET A 99 11.51 -36.44 -5.14
CA MET A 99 11.33 -35.69 -6.39
C MET A 99 12.25 -36.25 -7.48
N PRO A 100 11.86 -36.19 -8.77
CA PRO A 100 12.72 -36.59 -9.88
C PRO A 100 13.98 -35.72 -9.99
N GLY A 101 14.90 -36.05 -10.90
CA GLY A 101 16.12 -35.26 -11.13
C GLY A 101 17.28 -35.62 -10.18
N ALA A 102 18.23 -34.70 -10.02
CA ALA A 102 19.44 -34.95 -9.22
C ALA A 102 19.10 -35.18 -7.75
N GLN A 103 19.58 -36.29 -7.21
CA GLN A 103 19.42 -36.68 -5.80
C GLN A 103 20.64 -36.28 -4.95
N VAL A 104 21.66 -35.70 -5.57
CA VAL A 104 22.89 -35.22 -4.92
C VAL A 104 23.05 -33.75 -5.28
N GLY A 105 23.20 -32.88 -4.27
CA GLY A 105 23.29 -31.43 -4.46
C GLY A 105 24.60 -30.97 -5.14
N PRO A 106 24.74 -29.68 -5.50
CA PRO A 106 23.74 -28.61 -5.50
C PRO A 106 22.79 -28.69 -6.70
N VAL A 107 21.49 -28.40 -6.50
CA VAL A 107 20.46 -28.42 -7.57
C VAL A 107 19.71 -27.09 -7.67
N PRO A 108 19.26 -26.68 -8.87
CA PRO A 108 18.41 -25.51 -9.02
C PRO A 108 17.00 -25.80 -8.49
N VAL A 109 16.46 -24.85 -7.72
CA VAL A 109 15.06 -24.84 -7.25
C VAL A 109 14.41 -23.58 -7.80
N MET A 110 13.27 -23.73 -8.48
CA MET A 110 12.53 -22.56 -8.99
C MET A 110 11.55 -22.07 -7.93
N ARG A 111 11.41 -20.76 -7.75
CA ARG A 111 10.33 -20.17 -6.96
C ARG A 111 9.35 -19.47 -7.88
N MET A 112 8.08 -19.81 -7.74
CA MET A 112 7.00 -19.15 -8.45
C MET A 112 6.21 -18.30 -7.46
N PHE A 113 6.13 -17.00 -7.74
CA PHE A 113 5.34 -16.05 -6.94
C PHE A 113 4.02 -15.79 -7.62
N GLY A 114 2.97 -15.62 -6.83
CA GLY A 114 1.65 -15.31 -7.38
C GLY A 114 0.59 -15.01 -6.34
N VAL A 115 -0.66 -14.95 -6.80
CA VAL A 115 -1.81 -14.61 -5.97
C VAL A 115 -2.98 -15.56 -6.23
N THR A 116 -3.67 -16.00 -5.17
CA THR A 116 -4.92 -16.77 -5.30
C THR A 116 -6.08 -15.86 -5.71
N MET A 117 -7.22 -16.44 -6.09
CA MET A 117 -8.45 -15.70 -6.40
C MET A 117 -8.96 -14.88 -5.19
N GLU A 118 -8.67 -15.34 -3.98
CA GLU A 118 -9.01 -14.70 -2.71
C GLU A 118 -8.00 -13.61 -2.30
N GLY A 119 -6.96 -13.39 -3.11
CA GLY A 119 -5.97 -12.32 -2.88
C GLY A 119 -4.82 -12.69 -1.94
N ASN A 120 -4.64 -13.98 -1.62
CA ASN A 120 -3.53 -14.46 -0.80
C ASN A 120 -2.24 -14.55 -1.63
N SER A 121 -1.12 -14.11 -1.08
CA SER A 121 0.19 -14.27 -1.71
C SER A 121 0.69 -15.71 -1.58
N VAL A 122 1.25 -16.24 -2.67
CA VAL A 122 1.79 -17.61 -2.74
C VAL A 122 3.25 -17.57 -3.19
N CYS A 123 4.08 -18.39 -2.55
CA CYS A 123 5.42 -18.73 -3.00
C CYS A 123 5.52 -20.26 -3.11
N ALA A 124 5.60 -20.76 -4.35
CA ALA A 124 5.67 -22.19 -4.63
C ALA A 124 7.11 -22.59 -5.04
N HIS A 125 7.68 -23.55 -4.32
CA HIS A 125 9.00 -24.11 -4.61
C HIS A 125 8.86 -25.33 -5.51
N VAL A 126 9.46 -25.27 -6.69
CA VAL A 126 9.44 -26.36 -7.68
C VAL A 126 10.77 -27.09 -7.66
N HIS A 127 10.71 -28.38 -7.36
CA HIS A 127 11.86 -29.27 -7.28
C HIS A 127 11.85 -30.31 -8.40
N GLY A 128 13.02 -30.91 -8.63
CA GLY A 128 13.18 -32.06 -9.51
C GLY A 128 13.29 -31.74 -10.99
N PHE A 129 13.66 -30.49 -11.31
CA PHE A 129 14.01 -30.07 -12.65
C PHE A 129 15.53 -29.92 -12.78
N LEU A 130 16.09 -30.39 -13.91
CA LEU A 130 17.46 -30.18 -14.32
C LEU A 130 17.47 -29.69 -15.77
N PRO A 131 18.24 -28.63 -16.10
CA PRO A 131 18.43 -28.21 -17.47
C PRO A 131 19.03 -29.34 -18.33
N TYR A 132 18.55 -29.49 -19.55
CA TYR A 132 19.05 -30.44 -20.54
C TYR A 132 19.47 -29.71 -21.82
N LEU A 133 20.32 -30.35 -22.63
CA LEU A 133 20.79 -29.89 -23.95
C LEU A 133 20.29 -30.82 -25.04
#